data_AF-A0A2V9ZIL1-F1
#
_entry.id   AF-A0A2V9ZIL1-F1
#
_cell.length_a   1.000
_cell.length_b   1.000
_cell.length_c   1.000
_cell.angle_alpha   90.00
_cell.angle_beta   90.00
_cell.angle_gamma   90.00
#
_symmetry.space_group_name_H-M   'P 1'
#
loop_
_entity.id
_entity.type
_entity.pdbx_description
1 polymer ?
#
loop_
_entity_poly.entity_id
_entity_poly.type
_entity_poly.pdbx_seq_one_letter_code
_entity_poly.pdbx_strand_id
1 'polypeptide(L)'
;MDTDTDTLEWVRRGVIAATISQKPYTMAYVGVMMLDHLYHHKLTSLDVDWSKDSFAPIPAFVDTGSSLMDKNNVEAFLQAKKSATSGQK
;
A
#
# COMPACT_ATOMS: atom_id res chain seq x y z
N MET A 1 9.93 4.72 -5.01
CA MET A 1 8.83 4.23 -4.16
C MET A 1 9.34 4.31 -2.73
N ASP A 2 8.52 4.62 -1.74
CA ASP A 2 8.93 5.00 -0.37
C ASP A 2 9.90 4.04 0.36
N THR A 3 10.07 2.82 -0.15
CA THR A 3 11.00 1.78 0.34
C THR A 3 11.96 1.28 -0.76
N ASP A 4 12.36 2.17 -1.66
CA ASP A 4 13.44 1.91 -2.60
C ASP A 4 14.77 1.71 -1.85
N THR A 5 15.70 1.01 -2.49
CA THR A 5 16.95 0.58 -1.85
C THR A 5 17.77 1.75 -1.33
N ASP A 6 17.81 2.85 -2.08
CA ASP A 6 18.59 4.02 -1.67
C ASP A 6 17.95 4.64 -0.43
N THR A 7 16.64 4.91 -0.45
CA THR A 7 15.92 5.46 0.72
C THR A 7 16.16 4.63 1.99
N LEU A 8 16.06 3.31 1.90
CA LEU A 8 16.31 2.41 3.04
C LEU A 8 17.78 2.45 3.50
N GLU A 9 18.73 2.60 2.57
CA GLU A 9 20.15 2.77 2.91
C GLU A 9 20.40 4.10 3.63
N TRP A 10 19.75 5.19 3.21
CA TRP A 10 19.83 6.48 3.89
C TRP A 10 19.19 6.44 5.29
N VAL A 11 18.13 5.64 5.49
CA VAL A 11 17.57 5.33 6.82
C VAL A 11 18.57 4.54 7.66
N ARG A 12 19.19 3.50 7.10
CA ARG A 12 20.21 2.68 7.78
C ARG A 12 21.42 3.50 8.22
N ARG A 13 21.88 4.42 7.36
CA ARG A 13 22.97 5.37 7.64
C ARG A 13 22.58 6.47 8.63
N GLY A 14 21.30 6.60 8.96
CA GLY A 14 20.79 7.59 9.92
C GLY A 14 20.70 9.01 9.38
N VAL A 15 20.72 9.19 8.05
CA VAL A 15 20.52 10.51 7.42
C VAL A 15 19.04 10.81 7.25
N ILE A 16 18.24 9.79 6.91
CA ILE A 16 16.78 9.85 6.97
C ILE A 16 16.36 9.22 8.30
N ALA A 17 15.50 9.89 9.06
CA ALA A 17 15.06 9.40 10.36
C ALA A 17 14.18 8.13 10.24
N ALA A 18 13.21 8.18 9.32
CA ALA A 18 12.33 7.05 9.01
C ALA A 18 11.63 7.26 7.65
N THR A 19 11.07 6.19 7.10
CA THR A 19 10.14 6.21 5.95
C THR A 19 8.91 5.35 6.24
N ILE A 20 7.87 5.44 5.40
CA ILE A 20 6.68 4.60 5.52
C ILE A 20 6.74 3.51 4.45
N SER A 21 6.71 2.26 4.89
CA SER A 21 6.50 1.12 4.00
C SER A 21 5.01 0.92 3.71
N GLN A 22 4.71 0.65 2.44
CA GLN A 22 3.37 0.37 1.93
C GLN A 22 3.36 -0.99 1.23
N LYS A 23 2.17 -1.56 1.01
CA LYS A 23 1.96 -2.85 0.33
C LYS A 23 1.38 -2.67 -1.08
N PRO A 24 2.16 -2.23 -2.08
CA PRO A 24 1.65 -1.91 -3.41
C PRO A 24 1.00 -3.09 -4.13
N TYR A 25 1.46 -4.33 -3.89
CA TYR A 25 0.77 -5.52 -4.38
C TYR A 25 -0.66 -5.62 -3.84
N THR A 26 -0.84 -5.45 -2.52
CA THR A 26 -2.16 -5.48 -1.88
C THR A 26 -3.03 -4.32 -2.35
N MET A 27 -2.46 -3.12 -2.51
CA MET A 27 -3.16 -1.97 -3.08
C MET A 27 -3.71 -2.26 -4.47
N ALA A 28 -2.86 -2.80 -5.36
CA ALA A 28 -3.28 -3.17 -6.71
C ALA A 28 -4.33 -4.28 -6.69
N TYR A 29 -4.11 -5.34 -5.90
CA TYR A 29 -5.04 -6.46 -5.79
C TYR A 29 -6.42 -6.01 -5.31
N VAL A 30 -6.49 -5.27 -4.20
CA VAL A 30 -7.75 -4.75 -3.65
C VAL A 30 -8.42 -3.79 -4.64
N GLY A 31 -7.64 -2.91 -5.29
CA GLY A 31 -8.17 -1.99 -6.30
C GLY A 31 -8.82 -2.71 -7.48
N VAL A 32 -8.22 -3.79 -7.99
CA VAL A 32 -8.79 -4.60 -9.07
C VAL A 32 -10.06 -5.32 -8.60
N MET A 33 -10.06 -5.90 -7.39
CA MET A 33 -11.25 -6.54 -6.83
C MET A 33 -12.41 -5.55 -6.67
N MET A 34 -12.14 -4.31 -6.27
CA MET A 34 -13.15 -3.25 -6.18
C MET A 34 -13.68 -2.85 -7.56
N LEU A 35 -12.82 -2.77 -8.58
CA LEU A 35 -13.21 -2.51 -9.96
C LEU A 35 -14.12 -3.62 -10.50
N ASP A 36 -13.75 -4.89 -10.27
CA ASP A 36 -14.55 -6.04 -10.65
C ASP A 36 -15.93 -6.01 -9.97
N HIS A 37 -15.96 -5.70 -8.68
CA HIS A 37 -17.20 -5.55 -7.94
C HIS A 37 -18.08 -4.43 -8.52
N LEU A 38 -17.51 -3.26 -8.84
CA LEU A 38 -18.24 -2.16 -9.47
C LEU A 38 -18.77 -2.51 -10.87
N TYR A 39 -18.02 -3.32 -11.63
CA TYR A 39 -18.45 -3.77 -12.94
C TYR A 39 -19.69 -4.66 -12.86
N HIS A 40 -19.73 -5.60 -11.91
CA HIS A 40 -20.84 -6.53 -11.69
C HIS A 40 -21.99 -5.93 -10.85
N HIS A 41 -21.71 -4.96 -9.99
CA HIS A 41 -22.65 -4.29 -9.10
C HIS A 41 -22.57 -2.77 -9.28
N LYS A 42 -23.11 -2.30 -10.41
CA LYS A 42 -23.04 -0.89 -10.80
C LYS A 42 -23.76 0.01 -9.81
N LEU A 43 -23.22 1.22 -9.65
CA LEU A 43 -23.87 2.31 -8.94
C LEU A 43 -25.16 2.70 -9.66
N THR A 44 -26.18 3.08 -8.89
CA THR A 44 -27.48 3.51 -9.44
C THR A 44 -27.37 4.81 -10.24
N SER A 45 -26.41 5.68 -9.92
CA SER A 45 -26.12 6.91 -10.64
C SER A 45 -24.66 7.34 -10.47
N LEU A 46 -24.11 8.00 -11.49
CA LEU A 46 -22.79 8.64 -11.47
C LEU A 46 -22.86 10.15 -11.19
N ASP A 47 -24.06 10.73 -11.16
CA ASP A 47 -24.29 12.17 -10.89
C ASP A 47 -24.38 12.47 -9.38
N VAL A 48 -24.33 11.42 -8.54
CA VAL A 48 -24.39 11.53 -7.09
C VAL A 48 -22.98 11.66 -6.52
N ASP A 49 -22.80 12.61 -5.61
CA ASP A 49 -21.58 12.73 -4.81
C ASP A 49 -21.58 11.68 -3.68
N TRP A 50 -21.12 10.48 -4.02
CA TRP A 50 -21.02 9.35 -3.09
C TRP A 50 -20.06 9.60 -1.91
N SER A 51 -19.18 10.60 -1.98
CA SER A 51 -18.25 10.91 -0.88
C SER A 51 -18.94 11.49 0.37
N LYS A 52 -20.14 12.04 0.20
CA LYS A 52 -20.96 12.63 1.28
C LYS A 52 -22.07 11.70 1.77
N ASP A 53 -22.27 10.57 1.10
CA ASP A 53 -23.32 9.62 1.45
C ASP A 53 -22.80 8.60 2.46
N SER A 54 -23.37 8.60 3.67
CA SER A 54 -23.03 7.63 4.70
C SER A 54 -23.48 6.20 4.38
N PHE A 55 -24.36 6.04 3.38
CA PHE A 55 -24.84 4.77 2.86
C PHE A 55 -24.22 4.41 1.50
N ALA A 56 -23.14 5.09 1.10
CA ALA A 56 -22.46 4.80 -0.15
C ALA A 56 -22.07 3.31 -0.23
N PRO A 57 -22.38 2.62 -1.34
CA PRO A 57 -22.04 1.21 -1.52
C PRO A 57 -20.55 0.98 -1.85
N ILE A 58 -19.74 2.04 -1.82
CA ILE A 58 -18.30 2.03 -2.05
C ILE A 58 -17.56 2.69 -0.89
N PRO A 59 -16.41 2.16 -0.48
CA PRO A 59 -15.64 2.75 0.60
C PRO A 59 -14.97 4.05 0.14
N ALA A 60 -15.04 5.09 0.98
CA ALA A 60 -14.30 6.34 0.77
C ALA A 60 -12.80 6.21 1.07
N PHE A 61 -12.41 5.19 1.83
CA PHE A 61 -11.03 4.93 2.23
C PHE A 61 -10.77 3.43 2.37
N VAL A 62 -9.58 3.01 1.96
CA VAL A 62 -9.11 1.62 2.07
C VAL A 62 -7.71 1.62 2.67
N ASP A 63 -7.57 1.09 3.87
CA ASP A 63 -6.27 0.85 4.49
C ASP A 63 -5.75 -0.55 4.09
N THR A 64 -4.70 -0.58 3.28
CA THR A 64 -4.03 -1.84 2.90
C THR A 64 -2.87 -2.20 3.83
N GLY A 65 -2.70 -1.45 4.91
CA GLY A 65 -1.61 -1.55 5.86
C GLY A 65 -0.39 -0.75 5.43
N SER A 66 0.25 -0.14 6.42
CA SER A 66 1.54 0.53 6.31
C SER A 66 2.39 0.23 7.55
N SER A 67 3.70 0.46 7.47
CA SER A 67 4.58 0.29 8.64
C SER A 67 5.73 1.29 8.62
N LEU A 68 6.03 1.89 9.77
CA LEU A 68 7.16 2.79 9.95
C LEU A 68 8.48 2.02 9.83
N MET A 69 9.36 2.47 8.95
CA MET A 69 10.69 1.93 8.76
C MET A 69 11.72 2.92 9.30
N ASP A 70 12.45 2.51 10.33
CA ASP A 70 13.49 3.31 10.99
C ASP A 70 14.77 2.49 11.14
N LYS A 71 15.78 3.06 11.81
CA LYS A 71 17.06 2.39 12.01
C LYS A 71 16.96 1.08 12.81
N ASN A 72 15.90 0.88 13.59
CA ASN A 72 15.73 -0.30 14.45
C ASN A 72 15.21 -1.51 13.67
N ASN A 73 14.48 -1.30 12.56
CA ASN A 73 13.82 -2.38 11.82
C ASN A 73 14.20 -2.46 10.32
N VAL A 74 14.89 -1.46 9.76
CA VAL A 74 15.24 -1.42 8.33
C VAL A 74 16.08 -2.61 7.86
N GLU A 75 16.98 -3.12 8.70
CA GLU A 75 17.84 -4.25 8.35
C GLU A 75 17.04 -5.55 8.22
N ALA A 76 16.11 -5.81 9.17
CA ALA A 76 15.21 -6.95 9.11
C ALA A 76 14.30 -6.89 7.87
N PHE A 77 13.82 -5.69 7.53
CA PHE A 77 13.04 -5.47 6.32
C PHE A 77 13.83 -5.78 5.04
N LEU A 78 15.08 -5.32 4.93
CA LEU A 78 15.95 -5.60 3.78
C LEU A 78 16.25 -7.09 3.62
N GLN A 79 16.44 -7.82 4.73
CA GLN A 79 16.64 -9.28 4.70
C GLN A 79 15.39 -10.01 4.21
N ALA A 80 14.22 -9.68 4.76
CA ALA A 80 12.95 -10.25 4.33
C ALA A 80 12.67 -9.98 2.83
N LYS A 81 12.95 -8.75 2.36
CA LYS A 81 12.81 -8.37 0.95
C LYS A 81 13.68 -9.24 0.04
N LYS A 82 14.95 -9.47 0.42
CA LYS A 82 15.87 -10.35 -0.33
C LYS A 82 15.33 -11.77 -0.41
N SER A 83 14.91 -12.37 0.71
CA SER A 83 14.34 -13.73 0.76
C SER A 83 13.12 -13.89 -0.13
N ALA A 84 12.21 -12.91 -0.14
CA ALA A 84 11.01 -12.92 -0.97
C ALA A 84 11.34 -12.87 -2.48
N THR A 85 12.37 -12.10 -2.86
CA THR A 85 12.79 -12.00 -4.27
C THR A 85 13.68 -13.16 -4.74
N SER A 86 14.38 -13.85 -3.84
CA SER A 86 15.25 -14.98 -4.21
C SER A 86 14.49 -16.26 -4.58
N GLY A 87 13.25 -16.42 -4.10
CA GLY A 87 12.39 -17.56 -4.43
C GLY A 87 11.61 -17.43 -5.74
N GLN A 88 11.79 -16.34 -6.48
CA GLN A 88 11.11 -16.06 -7.76
C GLN A 88 11.97 -16.41 -8.99
N LYS A 89 13.04 -17.20 -8.82
CA LYS A 89 13.87 -17.73 -9.92
C LYS A 89 13.45 -19.13 -10.33
#